data_AF-A0A815CZE6-F1
#
_entry.id   AF-A0A815CZE6-F1
#
_cell.length_a   1.000
_cell.length_b   1.000
_cell.length_c   1.000
_cell.angle_alpha   90.00
_cell.angle_beta   90.00
_cell.angle_gamma   90.00
#
_symmetry.space_group_name_H-M   'P 1'
#
loop_
_entity.id
_entity.type
_entity.pdbx_description
1 polymer ?
#
loop_
_entity_poly.entity_id
_entity_poly.type
_entity_poly.pdbx_seq_one_letter_code
_entity_poly.pdbx_strand_id
1 'polypeptide(L)'
;MFFLIGFGWHVAASFAFVLAILSPNWLTVQTVPSLGSFQIQRGVFYVCDLVAQNSTFTTTRCASIIGVDSSLNSTGRWSYNFAISSAAIAIGCAGLSIIVLWLSGIYFNVRKKNSCTTCFLLSICLLLLLTFCASFVVWILLISETLTMGYSVNRSIFNWPMWLAVGATGGYLMALLTMLFSFCAVVCHGRKEDRSLNYAANKF
;
A
#
# COMPACT_ATOMS: atom_id res chain seq x y z
N MET A 1 -23.61 -1.10 7.77
CA MET A 1 -23.06 -2.34 7.19
C MET A 1 -21.88 -2.07 6.24
N PHE A 2 -22.03 -1.19 5.24
CA PHE A 2 -20.95 -0.83 4.30
C PHE A 2 -19.63 -0.35 4.95
N PHE A 3 -19.70 0.39 6.06
CA PHE A 3 -18.51 0.84 6.79
C PHE A 3 -17.64 -0.32 7.32
N LEU A 4 -18.25 -1.36 7.90
CA LEU A 4 -17.53 -2.52 8.42
C LEU A 4 -16.87 -3.34 7.30
N ILE A 5 -17.56 -3.44 6.16
CA ILE A 5 -17.01 -4.08 4.95
C ILE A 5 -15.77 -3.30 4.48
N GLY A 6 -15.89 -1.98 4.33
CA GLY A 6 -14.75 -1.12 3.95
C GLY A 6 -13.59 -1.20 4.93
N PHE A 7 -13.88 -1.24 6.24
CA PHE A 7 -12.86 -1.41 7.28
C PHE A 7 -12.14 -2.77 7.15
N GLY A 8 -12.89 -3.85 6.96
CA GLY A 8 -12.32 -5.18 6.75
C GLY A 8 -11.40 -5.25 5.52
N TRP A 9 -11.85 -4.66 4.40
CA TRP A 9 -11.03 -4.53 3.19
C TRP A 9 -9.74 -3.73 3.44
N HIS A 10 -9.83 -2.61 4.16
CA HIS A 10 -8.66 -1.79 4.49
C HIS A 10 -7.63 -2.57 5.31
N VAL A 11 -8.08 -3.23 6.39
CA VAL A 11 -7.20 -4.01 7.25
C VAL A 11 -6.55 -5.17 6.48
N ALA A 12 -7.33 -5.92 5.72
CA ALA A 12 -6.81 -7.03 4.90
C ALA A 12 -5.80 -6.54 3.85
N ALA A 13 -6.08 -5.42 3.18
CA ALA A 13 -5.16 -4.79 2.24
C ALA A 13 -3.88 -4.32 2.92
N SER A 14 -3.96 -3.75 4.14
CA SER A 14 -2.79 -3.36 4.92
C SER A 14 -1.88 -4.53 5.26
N PHE A 15 -2.43 -5.65 5.74
CA PHE A 15 -1.63 -6.84 5.99
C PHE A 15 -1.00 -7.41 4.72
N ALA A 16 -1.78 -7.52 3.64
CA ALA A 16 -1.28 -7.98 2.35
C ALA A 16 -0.15 -7.08 1.81
N PHE A 17 -0.31 -5.76 1.93
CA PHE A 17 0.70 -4.79 1.49
C PHE A 17 1.99 -4.90 2.32
N VAL A 18 1.88 -4.98 3.65
CA VAL A 18 3.06 -5.14 4.52
C VAL A 18 3.79 -6.45 4.21
N LEU A 19 3.06 -7.56 4.06
CA LEU A 19 3.64 -8.86 3.69
C LEU A 19 4.32 -8.82 2.32
N ALA A 20 3.70 -8.15 1.35
CA ALA A 20 4.31 -7.94 0.04
C ALA A 20 5.63 -7.17 0.19
N ILE A 21 5.60 -5.98 0.79
CA ILE A 21 6.74 -5.07 0.92
C ILE A 21 7.93 -5.68 1.66
N LEU A 22 7.67 -6.47 2.70
CA LEU A 22 8.73 -7.13 3.48
C LEU A 22 9.33 -8.35 2.76
N SER A 23 8.64 -8.88 1.75
CA SER A 23 9.14 -10.02 0.97
C SER A 23 10.31 -9.60 0.06
N PRO A 24 11.44 -10.31 0.08
CA PRO A 24 12.59 -10.00 -0.76
C PRO A 24 12.44 -10.49 -2.21
N ASN A 25 11.34 -11.17 -2.54
CA ASN A 25 11.16 -11.87 -3.80
C ASN A 25 10.14 -11.18 -4.72
N TRP A 26 10.28 -9.88 -5.01
CA TRP A 26 9.37 -9.17 -5.92
C TRP A 26 9.70 -9.45 -7.39
N LEU A 27 11.00 -9.45 -7.67
CA LEU A 27 11.55 -9.58 -9.00
C LEU A 27 12.71 -10.55 -8.96
N THR A 28 12.70 -11.55 -9.83
CA THR A 28 13.88 -12.37 -10.12
C THR A 28 14.52 -11.89 -11.41
N VAL A 29 15.80 -11.53 -11.33
CA VAL A 29 16.64 -11.16 -12.46
C VAL A 29 17.59 -12.33 -12.72
N GLN A 30 17.56 -12.89 -13.93
CA GLN A 30 18.52 -13.90 -14.35
C GLN A 30 19.64 -13.24 -15.15
N THR A 31 20.86 -13.34 -14.63
CA THR A 31 22.07 -12.98 -15.38
C THR A 31 22.74 -14.27 -15.86
N VAL A 32 23.12 -14.31 -17.13
CA VAL A 32 23.90 -15.41 -17.70
C VAL A 32 25.33 -14.90 -17.90
N PRO A 33 26.21 -14.93 -16.90
CA PRO A 33 27.62 -14.78 -17.16
C PRO A 33 28.15 -16.04 -17.86
N SER A 34 29.23 -15.87 -18.61
CA SER A 34 29.96 -16.95 -19.29
C SER A 34 30.50 -18.07 -18.38
N LEU A 35 30.32 -17.94 -17.05
CA LEU A 35 30.94 -18.77 -16.00
C LEU A 35 29.93 -19.42 -15.01
N GLY A 36 28.61 -19.31 -15.22
CA GLY A 36 27.59 -19.99 -14.40
C GLY A 36 26.29 -19.19 -14.28
N SER A 37 25.13 -19.81 -14.07
CA SER A 37 23.85 -19.09 -13.93
C SER A 37 23.67 -18.53 -12.52
N PHE A 38 23.50 -17.21 -12.40
CA PHE A 38 23.19 -16.54 -11.13
C PHE A 38 21.80 -15.91 -11.22
N GLN A 39 21.04 -15.98 -10.13
CA GLN A 39 19.75 -15.31 -10.01
C GLN A 39 19.81 -14.29 -8.89
N ILE A 40 19.26 -13.11 -9.14
CA ILE A 40 19.18 -12.04 -8.15
C ILE A 40 17.71 -11.81 -7.85
N GLN A 41 17.30 -12.08 -6.62
CA GLN A 41 15.97 -11.71 -6.11
C GLN A 41 16.04 -10.31 -5.53
N ARG A 42 15.18 -9.43 -6.02
CA ARG A 42 15.06 -8.05 -5.54
C ARG A 42 13.71 -7.86 -4.89
N GLY A 43 13.72 -7.28 -3.70
CA GLY A 43 12.54 -6.73 -3.02
C GLY A 43 12.68 -5.23 -2.85
N VAL A 44 11.83 -4.64 -1.99
CA VAL A 44 11.84 -3.20 -1.70
C VAL A 44 12.97 -2.81 -0.75
N PHE A 45 13.22 -3.62 0.29
CA PHE A 45 14.25 -3.33 1.30
C PHE A 45 15.51 -4.18 1.17
N TYR A 46 15.41 -5.34 0.55
CA TYR A 46 16.47 -6.36 0.49
C TYR A 46 16.70 -6.84 -0.93
N VAL A 47 17.96 -7.16 -1.23
CA VAL A 47 18.37 -7.91 -2.42
C VAL A 47 19.05 -9.18 -1.96
N CYS A 48 18.68 -10.29 -2.56
CA CYS A 48 19.19 -11.62 -2.26
C CYS A 48 19.80 -12.26 -3.52
N ASP A 49 21.02 -12.73 -3.41
CA ASP A 49 21.70 -13.49 -4.45
C ASP A 49 21.44 -14.99 -4.27
N LEU A 50 21.13 -15.65 -5.37
CA LEU A 50 20.91 -17.08 -5.47
C LEU A 50 21.95 -17.68 -6.42
N VAL A 51 22.64 -18.71 -5.94
CA VAL A 51 23.61 -19.46 -6.74
C VAL A 51 23.02 -20.83 -7.07
N ALA A 52 23.14 -21.25 -8.33
CA ALA A 52 22.73 -22.59 -8.75
C ALA A 52 23.71 -23.63 -8.18
N GLN A 53 23.21 -24.56 -7.36
CA GLN A 53 23.91 -25.76 -6.92
C GLN A 53 23.07 -26.99 -7.30
N ASN A 54 23.60 -27.85 -8.17
CA ASN A 54 23.00 -29.14 -8.55
C ASN A 54 21.49 -29.05 -8.82
N SER A 55 21.07 -28.19 -9.77
CA SER A 55 19.67 -27.94 -10.17
C SER A 55 18.75 -27.27 -9.14
N THR A 56 19.24 -26.94 -7.95
CA THR A 56 18.54 -26.15 -6.92
C THR A 56 19.22 -24.80 -6.72
N PHE A 57 18.44 -23.75 -6.43
CA PHE A 57 18.98 -22.43 -6.10
C PHE A 57 19.04 -22.27 -4.59
N THR A 58 20.23 -22.01 -4.05
CA THR A 58 20.42 -21.72 -2.62
C THR A 58 20.70 -20.23 -2.43
N THR A 59 19.98 -19.60 -1.49
CA THR A 59 20.22 -18.19 -1.12
C THR A 59 21.56 -18.07 -0.42
N THR A 60 22.51 -17.40 -1.06
CA THR A 60 23.89 -17.30 -0.55
C THR A 60 24.13 -16.02 0.22
N ARG A 61 23.45 -14.92 -0.15
CA ARG A 61 23.64 -13.63 0.50
C ARG A 61 22.37 -12.78 0.36
N CYS A 62 21.86 -12.26 1.47
CA CYS A 62 20.85 -11.20 1.45
C CYS A 62 21.44 -9.95 2.10
N ALA A 63 21.28 -8.81 1.45
CA ALA A 63 21.76 -7.53 1.95
C ALA A 63 20.69 -6.46 1.78
N SER A 64 20.64 -5.51 2.72
CA SER A 64 19.69 -4.39 2.65
C SER A 64 20.14 -3.41 1.58
N ILE A 65 19.23 -2.97 0.72
CA ILE A 65 19.49 -2.01 -0.36
C ILE A 65 20.09 -0.70 0.18
N ILE A 66 19.74 -0.32 1.41
CA ILE A 66 20.27 0.87 2.09
C ILE A 66 21.78 0.73 2.39
N GLY A 67 22.29 -0.50 2.52
CA GLY A 67 23.68 -0.81 2.89
C GLY A 67 24.56 -1.40 1.78
N VAL A 68 24.03 -1.74 0.60
CA VAL A 68 24.83 -2.36 -0.49
C VAL A 68 25.55 -1.33 -1.38
N ASP A 69 25.16 -0.06 -1.36
CA ASP A 69 25.45 0.85 -2.48
C ASP A 69 26.37 2.03 -2.17
N SER A 70 27.66 1.75 -1.98
CA SER A 70 28.72 2.68 -2.39
C SER A 70 29.08 2.53 -3.88
N SER A 71 28.57 1.52 -4.60
CA SER A 71 29.02 1.16 -5.96
C SER A 71 27.92 1.08 -7.04
N LEU A 72 26.62 1.15 -6.72
CA LEU A 72 25.59 1.26 -7.76
C LEU A 72 25.47 2.70 -8.26
N ASN A 73 25.52 2.81 -9.60
CA ASN A 73 25.55 4.04 -10.37
C ASN A 73 24.43 5.03 -9.97
N SER A 74 24.74 6.32 -10.00
CA SER A 74 24.01 7.41 -9.32
C SER A 74 22.54 7.61 -9.71
N THR A 75 22.05 6.99 -10.78
CA THR A 75 20.69 7.18 -11.30
C THR A 75 19.63 6.27 -10.66
N GLY A 76 19.97 5.01 -10.33
CA GLY A 76 19.02 4.07 -9.71
C GLY A 76 18.79 4.27 -8.20
N ARG A 77 19.74 4.92 -7.50
CA ARG A 77 19.64 5.20 -6.05
C ARG A 77 18.44 6.10 -5.71
N TRP A 78 18.11 7.07 -6.56
CA TRP A 78 17.00 7.99 -6.31
C TRP A 78 15.64 7.29 -6.38
N SER A 79 15.46 6.45 -7.39
CA SER A 79 14.23 5.65 -7.59
C SER A 79 14.00 4.67 -6.44
N TYR A 80 15.04 3.94 -6.02
CA TYR A 80 14.97 3.00 -4.91
C TYR A 80 14.77 3.67 -3.55
N ASN A 81 15.52 4.73 -3.24
CA ASN A 81 15.33 5.46 -1.97
C ASN A 81 13.92 6.09 -1.90
N PHE A 82 13.41 6.56 -3.02
CA PHE A 82 12.06 7.09 -3.10
C PHE A 82 11.01 5.97 -2.92
N ALA A 83 11.18 4.81 -3.57
CA ALA A 83 10.30 3.65 -3.37
C ALA A 83 10.31 3.15 -1.91
N ILE A 84 11.48 3.09 -1.27
CA ILE A 84 11.64 2.75 0.15
C ILE A 84 10.91 3.76 1.04
N SER A 85 11.09 5.05 0.78
CA SER A 85 10.46 6.13 1.54
C SER A 85 8.93 6.11 1.36
N SER A 86 8.45 5.92 0.12
CA SER A 86 7.03 5.76 -0.17
C SER A 86 6.44 4.52 0.49
N ALA A 87 7.17 3.41 0.55
CA ALA A 87 6.73 2.20 1.26
C ALA A 87 6.62 2.44 2.76
N ALA A 88 7.60 3.11 3.37
CA ALA A 88 7.55 3.48 4.78
C ALA A 88 6.38 4.42 5.09
N ILE A 89 6.15 5.43 4.25
CA ILE A 89 5.00 6.35 4.36
C ILE A 89 3.69 5.58 4.22
N ALA A 90 3.57 4.70 3.21
CA ALA A 90 2.37 3.90 3.00
C ALA A 90 2.04 3.02 4.22
N ILE A 91 3.05 2.36 4.82
CA ILE A 91 2.88 1.57 6.04
C ILE A 91 2.46 2.45 7.22
N GLY A 92 3.11 3.60 7.41
CA GLY A 92 2.78 4.55 8.46
C GLY A 92 1.36 5.09 8.34
N CYS A 93 0.95 5.51 7.13
CA CYS A 93 -0.41 5.98 6.85
C CYS A 93 -1.47 4.87 6.99
N ALA A 94 -1.16 3.65 6.56
CA ALA A 94 -2.02 2.49 6.78
C ALA A 94 -2.22 2.21 8.29
N GLY A 95 -1.15 2.22 9.08
CA GLY A 95 -1.23 2.03 10.53
C GLY A 95 -2.03 3.14 11.23
N LEU A 96 -1.73 4.41 10.91
CA LEU A 96 -2.45 5.55 11.46
C LEU A 96 -3.94 5.53 11.08
N SER A 97 -4.27 5.22 9.83
CA SER A 97 -5.67 5.14 9.39
C SER A 97 -6.44 4.03 10.11
N ILE A 98 -5.83 2.87 10.36
CA ILE A 98 -6.46 1.80 11.16
C ILE A 98 -6.76 2.27 12.59
N ILE A 99 -5.80 2.93 13.25
CA ILE A 99 -5.97 3.46 14.61
C ILE A 99 -7.09 4.50 14.64
N VAL A 100 -7.07 5.45 13.72
CA VAL A 100 -8.08 6.51 13.61
C VAL A 100 -9.46 5.91 13.32
N LEU A 101 -9.55 4.95 12.40
CA LEU A 101 -10.80 4.23 12.11
C LEU A 101 -11.35 3.51 13.36
N TRP A 102 -10.48 2.83 14.10
CA TRP A 102 -10.88 2.12 15.31
C TRP A 102 -11.38 3.09 16.40
N LEU A 103 -10.64 4.17 16.66
CA LEU A 103 -11.05 5.22 17.60
C LEU A 103 -12.36 5.90 17.16
N SER A 104 -12.55 6.10 15.85
CA SER A 104 -13.81 6.64 15.32
C SER A 104 -14.98 5.73 15.66
N GLY A 105 -14.85 4.42 15.47
CA GLY A 105 -15.90 3.45 15.77
C GLY A 105 -16.31 3.46 17.23
N ILE A 106 -15.34 3.57 18.15
CA ILE A 106 -15.60 3.71 19.59
C ILE A 106 -16.30 5.04 19.88
N TYR A 107 -15.79 6.14 19.32
CA TYR A 107 -16.36 7.47 19.53
C TYR A 107 -17.81 7.58 19.05
N PHE A 108 -18.12 7.01 17.88
CA PHE A 108 -19.48 6.93 17.34
C PHE A 108 -20.43 6.14 18.24
N ASN A 109 -19.97 5.07 18.86
CA ASN A 109 -20.77 4.30 19.81
C ASN A 109 -21.05 5.06 21.11
N VAL A 110 -20.12 5.92 21.55
CA VAL A 110 -20.22 6.65 22.83
C VAL A 110 -20.98 7.98 22.70
N ARG A 111 -20.81 8.74 21.60
CA ARG A 111 -21.46 10.05 21.40
C ARG A 111 -22.36 10.04 20.15
N LYS A 112 -23.67 9.92 20.37
CA LYS A 112 -24.71 9.83 19.32
C LYS A 112 -25.00 11.10 18.52
N LYS A 113 -24.50 12.27 18.93
CA LYS A 113 -24.76 13.55 18.22
C LYS A 113 -23.52 14.41 18.33
N ASN A 114 -22.93 14.80 17.19
CA ASN A 114 -22.18 16.05 17.02
C ASN A 114 -21.63 16.18 15.60
N SER A 115 -21.59 17.41 15.09
CA SER A 115 -21.02 17.82 13.79
C SER A 115 -19.54 17.45 13.59
N CYS A 116 -18.82 17.07 14.65
CA CYS A 116 -17.42 16.63 14.59
C CYS A 116 -17.21 15.32 13.81
N THR A 117 -18.25 14.51 13.64
CA THR A 117 -18.17 13.21 12.95
C THR A 117 -17.86 13.34 11.46
N THR A 118 -18.34 14.40 10.82
CA THR A 118 -18.06 14.71 9.41
C THR A 118 -16.59 15.03 9.18
N CYS A 119 -16.00 15.88 10.03
CA CYS A 119 -14.56 16.22 9.95
C CYS A 119 -13.69 14.97 10.14
N PHE A 120 -14.05 14.13 11.11
CA PHE A 120 -13.30 12.91 11.40
C PHE A 120 -13.35 11.91 10.23
N LEU A 121 -14.51 11.72 9.60
CA LEU A 121 -14.63 10.87 8.41
C LEU A 121 -13.86 11.43 7.22
N LEU A 122 -13.86 12.75 7.02
CA LEU A 122 -13.09 13.38 5.96
C LEU A 122 -11.58 13.12 6.12
N SER A 123 -11.06 13.26 7.34
CA SER A 123 -9.65 12.96 7.65
C SER A 123 -9.30 11.50 7.36
N ILE A 124 -10.21 10.56 7.66
CA ILE A 124 -10.03 9.14 7.33
C ILE A 124 -9.95 8.93 5.81
N CYS A 125 -10.88 9.50 5.04
CA CYS A 125 -10.85 9.38 3.58
C CYS A 125 -9.56 9.95 2.98
N LEU A 126 -9.04 11.06 3.51
CA LEU A 126 -7.76 11.63 3.10
C LEU A 126 -6.58 10.71 3.40
N LEU A 127 -6.54 10.10 4.60
CA LEU A 127 -5.50 9.13 4.97
C LEU A 127 -5.54 7.88 4.10
N LEU A 128 -6.73 7.39 3.76
CA LEU A 128 -6.93 6.25 2.86
C LEU A 128 -6.45 6.58 1.44
N LEU A 129 -6.79 7.76 0.93
CA LEU A 129 -6.32 8.22 -0.37
C LEU A 129 -4.79 8.35 -0.40
N LEU A 130 -4.18 8.88 0.66
CA LEU A 130 -2.73 8.99 0.79
C LEU A 130 -2.06 7.60 0.81
N THR A 131 -2.66 6.65 1.52
CA THR A 131 -2.19 5.25 1.58
C THR A 131 -2.27 4.60 0.20
N PHE A 132 -3.37 4.79 -0.52
CA PHE A 132 -3.55 4.32 -1.89
C PHE A 132 -2.47 4.89 -2.81
N CYS A 133 -2.32 6.22 -2.85
CA CYS A 133 -1.32 6.88 -3.70
C CYS A 133 0.10 6.44 -3.37
N ALA A 134 0.46 6.37 -2.08
CA ALA A 134 1.79 5.91 -1.68
C ALA A 134 2.03 4.46 -2.07
N SER A 135 1.05 3.57 -1.87
CA SER A 135 1.16 2.16 -2.29
C SER A 135 1.33 2.00 -3.81
N PHE A 136 0.62 2.82 -4.59
CA PHE A 136 0.68 2.85 -6.05
C PHE A 136 2.06 3.25 -6.57
N VAL A 137 2.63 4.30 -5.97
CA VAL A 137 3.97 4.79 -6.31
C VAL A 137 5.03 3.73 -6.10
N VAL A 138 4.98 2.96 -5.00
CA VAL A 138 6.01 1.95 -4.69
C VAL A 138 6.18 0.93 -5.81
N TRP A 139 5.10 0.28 -6.23
CA TRP A 139 5.22 -0.78 -7.23
C TRP A 139 5.42 -0.21 -8.64
N ILE A 140 4.92 0.99 -8.97
CA ILE A 140 5.18 1.63 -10.26
C ILE A 140 6.65 1.99 -10.43
N LEU A 141 7.27 2.58 -9.40
CA LEU A 141 8.68 2.91 -9.46
C LEU A 141 9.50 1.65 -9.69
N LEU A 142 9.15 0.56 -9.00
CA LEU A 142 9.82 -0.72 -9.16
C LEU A 142 9.65 -1.30 -10.58
N ILE A 143 8.46 -1.21 -11.19
CA ILE A 143 8.27 -1.56 -12.61
C ILE A 143 9.12 -0.67 -13.51
N SER A 144 9.06 0.65 -13.33
CA SER A 144 9.79 1.61 -14.19
C SER A 144 11.28 1.35 -14.15
N GLU A 145 11.83 1.03 -12.98
CA GLU A 145 13.23 0.69 -12.80
C GLU A 145 13.59 -0.61 -13.55
N THR A 146 12.72 -1.62 -13.52
CA THR A 146 12.97 -2.85 -14.28
C THR A 146 12.98 -2.63 -15.80
N LEU A 147 12.20 -1.67 -16.29
CA LEU A 147 12.17 -1.32 -17.71
C LEU A 147 13.41 -0.51 -18.12
N THR A 148 13.96 0.33 -17.23
CA THR A 148 15.18 1.12 -17.51
C THR A 148 16.46 0.29 -17.41
N MET A 149 16.49 -0.80 -16.63
CA MET A 149 17.64 -1.72 -16.56
C MET A 149 17.83 -2.59 -17.84
N GLY A 150 17.03 -2.37 -18.89
CA GLY A 150 16.84 -3.21 -20.08
C GLY A 150 18.01 -3.42 -21.05
N TYR A 151 19.27 -3.23 -20.65
CA TYR A 151 20.43 -3.47 -21.53
C TYR A 151 21.40 -4.58 -21.06
N SER A 152 21.27 -5.10 -19.84
CA SER A 152 22.16 -6.17 -19.31
C SER A 152 21.43 -7.39 -18.72
N VAL A 153 20.09 -7.33 -18.66
CA VAL A 153 19.25 -8.37 -18.07
C VAL A 153 18.67 -9.24 -19.18
N ASN A 154 19.00 -10.54 -19.16
CA ASN A 154 18.51 -11.48 -20.17
C ASN A 154 17.03 -11.85 -19.94
N ARG A 155 16.60 -11.92 -18.67
CA ARG A 155 15.21 -12.20 -18.29
C ARG A 155 14.86 -11.63 -16.92
N SER A 156 13.75 -10.90 -16.83
CA SER A 156 13.13 -10.43 -15.59
C SER A 156 11.79 -11.15 -15.37
N ILE A 157 11.55 -11.62 -14.15
CA ILE A 157 10.30 -12.32 -13.79
C ILE A 157 9.71 -11.66 -12.55
N PHE A 158 8.48 -11.15 -12.66
CA PHE A 158 7.72 -10.63 -11.53
C PHE A 158 7.09 -11.78 -10.74
N ASN A 159 7.31 -11.80 -9.43
CA ASN A 159 6.87 -12.86 -8.53
C ASN A 159 5.63 -12.44 -7.71
N TRP A 160 5.12 -13.37 -6.90
CA TRP A 160 3.88 -13.19 -6.14
C TRP A 160 3.79 -11.91 -5.26
N PRO A 161 4.86 -11.40 -4.61
CA PRO A 161 4.74 -10.23 -3.75
C PRO A 161 4.36 -8.97 -4.54
N MET A 162 4.84 -8.87 -5.78
CA MET A 162 4.49 -7.80 -6.71
C MET A 162 2.97 -7.75 -6.94
N TRP A 163 2.40 -8.90 -7.29
CA TRP A 163 0.96 -9.04 -7.55
C TRP A 163 0.13 -8.85 -6.28
N LEU A 164 0.66 -9.28 -5.13
CA LEU A 164 0.02 -9.03 -3.84
C LEU A 164 -0.03 -7.53 -3.50
N ALA A 165 1.05 -6.78 -3.78
CA ALA A 165 1.07 -5.33 -3.59
C ALA A 165 0.07 -4.62 -4.50
N VAL A 166 0.00 -5.00 -5.79
CA VAL A 166 -1.00 -4.46 -6.74
C VAL A 166 -2.42 -4.78 -6.26
N GLY A 167 -2.67 -6.01 -5.82
CA GLY A 167 -3.95 -6.42 -5.26
C GLY A 167 -4.32 -5.64 -3.99
N ALA A 168 -3.35 -5.39 -3.12
CA ALA A 168 -3.54 -4.59 -1.92
C ALA A 168 -3.88 -3.12 -2.27
N THR A 169 -3.23 -2.53 -3.27
CA THR A 169 -3.59 -1.20 -3.79
C THR A 169 -5.05 -1.16 -4.29
N GLY A 170 -5.50 -2.21 -4.99
CA GLY A 170 -6.91 -2.36 -5.36
C GLY A 170 -7.84 -2.50 -4.15
N GLY A 171 -7.41 -3.21 -3.11
CA GLY A 171 -8.11 -3.32 -1.84
C GLY A 171 -8.29 -1.97 -1.13
N TYR A 172 -7.26 -1.13 -1.10
CA TYR A 172 -7.35 0.24 -0.57
C TYR A 172 -8.35 1.10 -1.35
N LEU A 173 -8.38 0.98 -2.67
CA LEU A 173 -9.36 1.69 -3.50
C LEU A 173 -10.79 1.25 -3.17
N MET A 174 -11.03 -0.06 -3.04
CA MET A 174 -12.35 -0.58 -2.67
C MET A 174 -12.76 -0.16 -1.25
N ALA A 175 -11.83 -0.15 -0.30
CA ALA A 175 -12.07 0.37 1.04
C ALA A 175 -12.44 1.86 1.01
N LEU A 176 -11.70 2.68 0.25
CA LEU A 176 -11.98 4.10 0.09
C LEU A 176 -13.39 4.31 -0.49
N LEU A 177 -13.73 3.64 -1.59
CA LEU A 177 -15.03 3.78 -2.25
C LEU A 177 -16.19 3.37 -1.33
N THR A 178 -16.08 2.22 -0.67
CA THR A 178 -17.14 1.72 0.24
C THR A 178 -17.34 2.63 1.46
N MET A 179 -16.26 3.21 1.99
CA MET A 179 -16.35 4.21 3.06
C MET A 179 -16.94 5.54 2.56
N LEU A 180 -16.60 5.98 1.35
CA LEU A 180 -17.15 7.19 0.74
C LEU A 180 -18.66 7.05 0.49
N PHE A 181 -19.12 5.89 0.02
CA PHE A 181 -20.55 5.59 -0.10
C PHE A 181 -21.26 5.63 1.26
N SER A 182 -20.62 5.09 2.30
CA SER A 182 -21.16 5.14 3.67
C SER A 182 -21.30 6.59 4.15
N PHE A 183 -20.30 7.44 3.87
CA PHE A 183 -20.34 8.86 4.18
C PHE A 183 -21.47 9.60 3.45
N CYS A 184 -21.57 9.41 2.13
CA CYS A 184 -22.64 10.02 1.33
C CYS A 184 -24.03 9.63 1.85
N ALA A 185 -24.22 8.36 2.22
CA ALA A 185 -25.48 7.91 2.81
C ALA A 185 -25.81 8.63 4.12
N VAL A 186 -24.83 8.79 5.03
CA VAL A 186 -25.02 9.49 6.30
C VAL A 186 -25.33 10.98 6.10
N VAL A 187 -24.56 11.68 5.26
CA VAL A 187 -24.75 13.12 4.99
C VAL A 187 -26.11 13.39 4.32
N CYS A 188 -26.50 12.55 3.36
CA CYS A 188 -27.78 12.68 2.67
C CYS A 188 -28.98 12.39 3.59
N HIS A 189 -28.85 11.44 4.54
CA HIS A 189 -29.90 11.17 5.51
C HIS A 189 -30.03 12.27 6.57
N GLY A 190 -28.90 12.74 7.13
CA GLY A 190 -28.90 13.81 8.13
C GLY A 190 -29.57 15.10 7.64
N ARG A 191 -29.32 15.50 6.38
CA ARG A 191 -29.99 16.67 5.77
C ARG A 191 -31.51 16.55 5.65
N LYS A 192 -32.06 15.34 5.57
CA LYS A 192 -33.52 15.14 5.48
C LYS A 192 -34.18 15.34 6.85
N GLU A 193 -33.53 14.88 7.91
CA GLU A 193 -34.03 15.05 9.29
C GLU A 193 -34.03 16.53 9.70
N ASP A 194 -32.98 17.30 9.39
CA ASP A 194 -32.92 18.73 9.70
C ASP A 194 -34.02 19.54 8.98
N ARG A 195 -34.35 19.19 7.73
CA ARG A 195 -35.48 19.83 7.03
C ARG A 195 -36.80 19.54 7.72
N SER A 196 -37.04 18.29 8.13
CA SER A 196 -38.29 17.91 8.80
C SER A 196 -38.50 18.64 10.13
N LEU A 197 -37.42 18.89 10.88
CA LEU A 197 -37.45 19.67 12.12
C LEU A 197 -37.74 21.15 11.86
N ASN A 198 -37.16 21.75 10.82
CA ASN A 198 -37.46 23.14 10.44
C ASN A 198 -38.90 23.31 9.92
N TYR A 199 -39.46 22.32 9.23
CA TYR A 199 -40.89 22.34 8.84
C TYR A 199 -41.83 22.18 10.03
N ALA A 200 -41.44 21.41 11.06
CA ALA A 200 -42.22 21.29 12.30
C ALA A 200 -42.15 22.58 13.15
N ALA A 201 -41.00 23.26 13.16
CA ALA A 201 -40.80 24.51 13.90
C ALA A 201 -41.55 25.70 13.26
N ASN A 202 -41.66 25.76 11.93
CA ASN A 202 -42.40 26.82 11.23
C ASN A 202 -43.93 26.64 11.20
N LYS A 203 -44.46 25.62 11.90
CA LYS A 203 -45.90 25.33 11.97
C LYS A 203 -46.56 25.80 13.29
N PHE A 204 -45.78 26.43 14.16
CA PHE A 204 -46.22 27.13 15.36
C PHE A 204 -45.88 28.62 15.24
#